data_AF-A0A8A4UXZ3-F1
#
_entry.id   AF-A0A8A4UXZ3-F1
#
_cell.length_a   1.000
_cell.length_b   1.000
_cell.length_c   1.000
_cell.angle_alpha   90.00
_cell.angle_beta   90.00
_cell.angle_gamma   90.00
#
_symmetry.space_group_name_H-M   'P 1'
#
loop_
_entity.id
_entity.type
_entity.pdbx_description
1 polymer ?
#
loop_
_entity_poly.entity_id
_entity_poly.type
_entity_poly.pdbx_seq_one_letter_code
_entity_poly.pdbx_strand_id
1 'polypeptide(L)' 'MKLLNGQEIRQYLNISTTVFYKFKRAGMPYHQLPEGRAYYLADEVEDWLKEAGFHKDTVTVWNK' A
#
# COMPACT_ATOMS: atom_id res chain seq x y z
N MET A 1 2.16 13.66 -6.76
CA MET A 1 2.94 12.58 -6.13
C MET A 1 3.00 12.78 -4.62
N LYS A 2 2.41 11.87 -3.83
CA LYS A 2 2.53 11.87 -2.37
C LYS A 2 3.49 10.76 -1.96
N LEU A 3 4.59 11.15 -1.34
CA LEU A 3 5.53 10.26 -0.66
C LEU A 3 4.96 9.96 0.73
N LEU A 4 4.75 8.68 1.03
CA LEU A 4 4.16 8.23 2.28
C LEU A 4 5.10 7.27 2.98
N ASN A 5 5.26 7.44 4.29
CA ASN A 5 5.96 6.46 5.10
C ASN A 5 5.10 5.20 5.30
N GLY A 6 5.70 4.13 5.82
CA GLY A 6 4.97 2.88 6.09
C GLY A 6 3.75 3.04 7.01
N GLN A 7 3.73 4.02 7.91
CA GLN A 7 2.53 4.37 8.69
C GLN A 7 1.48 5.10 7.85
N GLU A 8 1.89 6.09 7.08
CA GLU A 8 0.98 6.92 6.30
C GLU A 8 0.31 6.14 5.17
N ILE A 9 1.02 5.25 4.49
CA ILE A 9 0.43 4.41 3.44
C ILE A 9 -0.64 3.48 4.00
N ARG A 10 -0.47 2.98 5.23
CA ARG A 10 -1.48 2.17 5.91
C ARG A 10 -2.74 2.97 6.20
N GLN A 11 -2.59 4.21 6.67
CA GLN A 11 -3.72 5.10 6.94
C GLN A 11 -4.40 5.54 5.64
N TYR A 12 -3.63 5.86 4.61
CA TYR A 12 -4.11 6.28 3.29
C TYR A 12 -4.94 5.18 2.61
N LEU A 13 -4.43 3.95 2.65
CA LEU A 13 -5.14 2.79 2.13
C LEU A 13 -6.25 2.29 3.06
N ASN A 14 -6.30 2.78 4.31
CA ASN A 14 -7.19 2.31 5.36
C ASN A 14 -7.08 0.79 5.59
N ILE A 15 -5.85 0.28 5.63
CA ILE A 15 -5.56 -1.15 5.76
C ILE A 15 -4.92 -1.49 7.11
N SER A 16 -5.26 -2.66 7.63
CA SER A 16 -4.60 -3.23 8.80
C SER A 16 -3.14 -3.59 8.50
N THR A 17 -2.32 -3.60 9.54
CA THR A 17 -0.89 -3.99 9.45
C THR A 17 -0.70 -5.37 8.81
N THR A 18 -1.61 -6.31 9.06
CA THR A 18 -1.61 -7.65 8.44
C THR A 18 -1.74 -7.60 6.93
N VAL A 19 -2.66 -6.77 6.42
CA VAL A 19 -2.89 -6.59 4.97
C VAL A 19 -1.68 -5.92 4.33
N PHE A 20 -1.11 -4.93 5.00
CA PHE A 20 0.13 -4.28 4.56
C PHE A 20 1.29 -5.28 4.41
N TYR A 21 1.50 -6.18 5.39
CA TYR A 21 2.52 -7.22 5.25
C TYR A 21 2.19 -8.25 4.17
N LYS A 22 0.91 -8.56 3.93
CA LYS A 22 0.52 -9.39 2.77
C LYS A 22 0.89 -8.72 1.45
N PHE A 23 0.60 -7.43 1.29
CA PHE A 23 0.97 -6.67 0.10
C PHE A 23 2.49 -6.62 -0.08
N LYS A 24 3.23 -6.35 0.99
CA LYS A 24 4.70 -6.38 0.97
C LYS A 24 5.24 -7.74 0.52
N ARG A 25 4.64 -8.85 0.97
CA ARG A 25 4.99 -10.20 0.53
C ARG A 25 4.55 -10.52 -0.90
N ALA A 26 3.48 -9.88 -1.38
CA ALA A 26 2.98 -10.01 -2.74
C ALA A 26 3.78 -9.19 -3.77
N GLY A 27 4.74 -8.38 -3.34
CA GLY A 27 5.58 -7.57 -4.23
C GLY A 27 5.12 -6.11 -4.37
N MET A 28 4.41 -5.58 -3.38
CA MET A 28 4.03 -4.16 -3.33
C MET A 28 5.25 -3.25 -3.57
N PRO A 29 5.14 -2.26 -4.48
CA PRO A 29 6.23 -1.35 -4.78
C PRO A 29 6.56 -0.53 -3.54
N TYR A 30 7.83 -0.56 -3.16
CA TYR A 30 8.39 0.29 -2.11
C TYR A 30 9.74 0.79 -2.59
N HIS A 31 10.06 2.02 -2.22
CA HIS A 31 11.30 2.66 -2.56
C HIS A 31 12.13 2.85 -1.31
N GLN A 32 13.44 2.81 -1.46
CA GLN A 32 14.36 3.07 -0.37
C GLN A 32 15.13 4.34 -0.68
N LEU A 33 15.07 5.31 0.23
CA LEU A 33 15.96 6.47 0.17
C LEU A 33 17.40 6.02 0.39
N PRO A 34 18.39 6.73 -0.17
CA PRO A 34 19.81 6.48 0.10
C PRO A 34 20.16 6.58 1.60
N GLU A 35 19.37 7.32 2.40
CA GLU A 35 19.47 7.36 3.87
C GLU A 35 18.83 6.14 4.58
N GLY A 36 18.43 5.11 3.85
CA GLY A 36 17.92 3.84 4.41
C GLY A 36 16.45 3.87 4.83
N ARG A 37 15.73 4.99 4.66
CA ARG A 37 14.29 5.06 4.93
C ARG A 37 13.47 4.56 3.75
N ALA A 38 12.69 3.51 3.98
CA ALA A 38 11.72 3.02 3.00
C ALA A 38 10.49 3.94 2.94
N TYR A 39 10.12 4.35 1.74
CA TYR A 39 8.95 5.16 1.43
C TYR A 39 8.10 4.50 0.34
N TYR A 40 6.84 4.91 0.30
CA TYR A 40 5.83 4.38 -0.62
C TYR A 40 5.28 5.55 -1.42
N LEU A 41 5.21 5.39 -2.74
CA LEU A 41 4.53 6.34 -3.60
C LEU A 41 3.05 5.96 -3.64
N ALA A 42 2.19 6.86 -3.16
CA ALA A 42 0.75 6.59 -3.11
C ALA A 42 0.20 6.20 -4.49
N ASP A 43 0.66 6.89 -5.54
CA ASP A 43 0.24 6.69 -6.92
C ASP A 43 0.59 5.29 -7.45
N GLU A 44 1.84 4.86 -7.31
CA GLU A 44 2.28 3.52 -7.73
C GLU A 44 1.63 2.41 -6.91
N VAL A 45 1.45 2.64 -5.62
CA VAL A 45 0.76 1.67 -4.77
C VAL A 45 -0.70 1.55 -5.18
N GLU A 46 -1.37 2.66 -5.50
CA GLU A 46 -2.75 2.63 -6.00
C GLU A 46 -2.85 1.95 -7.37
N ASP A 47 -1.90 2.21 -8.26
CA ASP A 47 -1.84 1.56 -9.58
C ASP A 47 -1.60 0.06 -9.44
N TRP A 48 -0.62 -0.34 -8.63
CA TRP A 48 -0.34 -1.74 -8.32
C TRP A 48 -1.55 -2.43 -7.66
N LEU A 49 -2.27 -1.74 -6.78
CA LEU A 49 -3.49 -2.28 -6.17
C LEU A 49 -4.59 -2.50 -7.20
N LYS A 50 -4.76 -1.58 -8.16
CA LYS A 50 -5.71 -1.76 -9.27
C LYS A 50 -5.30 -2.93 -10.17
N GLU A 51 -4.02 -3.04 -10.53
CA GLU A 51 -3.51 -4.15 -11.33
C GLU A 51 -3.63 -5.50 -10.62
N ALA A 52 -3.38 -5.52 -9.31
CA ALA A 52 -3.53 -6.71 -8.48
C ALA A 52 -5.00 -7.05 -8.17
N GLY A 53 -5.97 -6.26 -8.65
CA GLY A 53 -7.40 -6.50 -8.50
C GLY A 53 -7.94 -6.17 -7.09
N PHE A 54 -7.18 -5.45 -6.27
CA PHE A 54 -7.65 -4.94 -4.99
C PHE A 54 -8.51 -3.70 -5.21
N HIS A 55 -9.77 -3.91 -5.59
CA HIS A 55 -10.74 -2.83 -5.62
C HIS A 55 -11.06 -2.40 -4.20
N LYS A 56 -10.95 -1.09 -3.95
CA LYS A 56 -11.42 -0.45 -2.73
C LYS A 56 -12.94 -0.39 -2.83
N ASP A 57 -13.61 -1.52 -2.64
CA ASP A 57 -15.06 -1.52 -2.46
C ASP A 57 -15.34 -0.63 -1.26
N THR A 58 -16.08 0.45 -1.50
CA THR A 58 -16.56 1.40 -0.49
C THR A 58 -17.60 0.77 0.45
N VAL A 59 -17.60 -0.55 0.55
CA VAL A 59 -18.48 -1.36 1.35
C VAL A 59 -17.58 -2.12 2.31
N THR A 60 -17.59 -1.64 3.55
CA THR A 60 -17.21 -2.36 4.75
C THR A 60 -17.42 -3.86 4.54
N VAL A 61 -16.35 -4.65 4.65
CA VAL A 61 -16.24 -6.13 4.51
C VAL A 61 -15.40 -6.54 3.29
N TRP A 62 -14.09 -6.71 3.55
CA TRP A 62 -13.20 -7.46 2.69
C TRP A 62 -13.52 -8.97 2.85
N ASN A 63 -14.19 -9.59 1.88
CA ASN A 63 -14.39 -11.05 1.85
C ASN A 63 -13.79 -11.68 0.59
N LYS A 64 -13.29 -12.91 0.78
CA LYS A 64 -12.54 -13.75 -0.18
C LYS A 64 -13.45 -14.42 -1.20
#